data_AF-K1RK72-F1
#
_entry.id   AF-K1RK72-F1
#
_cell.length_a   1.000
_cell.length_b   1.000
_cell.length_c   1.000
_cell.angle_alpha   90.00
_cell.angle_beta   90.00
_cell.angle_gamma   90.00
#
_symmetry.space_group_name_H-M   'P 1'
#
loop_
_entity.id
_entity.type
_entity.pdbx_description
1 polymer ?
#
loop_
_entity_poly.entity_id
_entity_poly.type
_entity_poly.pdbx_seq_one_letter_code
_entity_poly.pdbx_strand_id
1 'polypeptide(L)'
;LPCIYDWVQPTPFGTTWVGEGEDFASRACTLLDVSGKPLIDYKVYQVNPSGKFGHASAGVPDSTGLLRFGVLDGRGRVIVPFEYDDITIFSEWDSAATAYVERGIAEVKGKKYPFALRRGE
;
A
#
# COMPACT_ATOMS: atom_id res chain seq x y z
N LEU A 1 -14.70 -13.43 19.94
CA LEU A 1 -14.67 -12.58 18.74
C LEU A 1 -14.22 -13.47 17.60
N PRO A 2 -15.06 -13.77 16.58
CA PRO A 2 -14.59 -14.60 15.47
C PRO A 2 -13.41 -13.89 14.79
N CYS A 3 -12.33 -14.62 14.58
CA CYS A 3 -11.14 -14.12 13.88
C CYS A 3 -11.48 -14.08 12.39
N ILE A 4 -12.04 -12.96 11.93
CA ILE A 4 -12.50 -12.78 10.54
C ILE A 4 -11.36 -12.40 9.58
N TYR A 5 -10.13 -12.25 10.08
CA TYR A 5 -8.95 -11.88 9.29
C TYR A 5 -7.83 -12.88 9.53
N ASP A 6 -7.19 -13.29 8.45
CA ASP A 6 -6.04 -14.21 8.45
C ASP A 6 -4.71 -13.46 8.53
N TRP A 7 -4.72 -12.16 8.20
CA TRP A 7 -3.55 -11.29 8.30
C TRP A 7 -3.92 -9.92 8.85
N VAL A 8 -3.06 -9.40 9.71
CA VAL A 8 -3.18 -8.09 10.34
C VAL A 8 -1.80 -7.43 10.39
N GLN A 9 -1.72 -6.19 9.93
CA GLN A 9 -0.52 -5.38 9.97
C GLN A 9 -0.86 -3.96 10.46
N PRO A 10 -0.57 -3.64 11.73
CA PRO A 10 -0.77 -2.30 12.26
C PRO A 10 0.22 -1.30 11.64
N THR A 11 -0.21 -0.06 11.50
CA THR A 11 0.65 1.07 11.12
C THR A 11 0.99 1.93 12.35
N PRO A 12 2.08 2.73 12.30
CA PRO A 12 2.39 3.69 13.37
C PRO A 12 1.35 4.81 13.54
N PHE A 13 0.36 4.91 12.65
CA PHE A 13 -0.56 6.04 12.54
C PHE A 13 -1.99 5.72 13.01
N GLY A 14 -2.15 4.62 13.77
CA GLY A 14 -3.46 4.22 14.30
C GLY A 14 -4.37 3.61 13.24
N THR A 15 -3.84 3.19 12.10
CA THR A 15 -4.59 2.41 11.10
C THR A 15 -4.03 1.00 11.02
N THR A 16 -4.82 0.07 10.50
CA THR A 16 -4.43 -1.34 10.44
C THR A 16 -4.84 -1.94 9.11
N TRP A 17 -3.88 -2.49 8.38
CA TRP A 17 -4.18 -3.34 7.23
C TRP A 17 -4.66 -4.69 7.73
N VAL A 18 -5.76 -5.18 7.17
CA VAL A 18 -6.29 -6.51 7.45
C VAL A 18 -6.55 -7.24 6.15
N GLY A 19 -6.41 -8.57 6.14
CA GLY A 19 -6.63 -9.41 4.97
C GLY A 19 -7.38 -10.69 5.29
N GLU A 20 -8.20 -11.11 4.33
CA GLU A 20 -8.93 -12.39 4.32
C GLU A 20 -8.38 -13.27 3.18
N GLY A 21 -8.09 -14.52 3.48
CA GLY A 21 -7.42 -15.48 2.60
C GLY A 21 -5.96 -15.73 3.02
N GLU A 22 -5.57 -17.00 3.01
CA GLU A 22 -4.23 -17.46 3.44
C GLU A 22 -3.12 -17.15 2.44
N ASP A 23 -3.43 -17.12 1.14
CA ASP A 23 -2.46 -16.88 0.08
C ASP A 23 -2.26 -15.38 -0.20
N PHE A 24 -1.01 -14.90 -0.07
CA PHE A 24 -0.66 -13.49 -0.29
C PHE A 24 -1.10 -12.97 -1.67
N ALA A 25 -1.01 -13.79 -2.72
CA ALA A 25 -1.32 -13.36 -4.07
C ALA A 25 -2.82 -13.08 -4.28
N SER A 26 -3.69 -13.79 -3.56
CA SER A 26 -5.15 -13.69 -3.66
C SER A 26 -5.83 -13.02 -2.46
N ARG A 27 -5.09 -12.73 -1.39
CA ARG A 27 -5.60 -12.13 -0.15
C ARG A 27 -6.22 -10.76 -0.38
N ALA A 28 -7.53 -10.67 -0.16
CA ALA A 28 -8.27 -9.43 -0.24
C ALA A 28 -8.08 -8.62 1.04
N CYS A 29 -7.47 -7.44 0.91
CA CYS A 29 -7.13 -6.58 2.03
C CYS A 29 -7.98 -5.30 2.08
N THR A 30 -8.12 -4.73 3.27
CA THR A 30 -8.68 -3.40 3.51
C THR A 30 -7.90 -2.69 4.62
N LEU A 31 -8.05 -1.36 4.70
CA LEU A 31 -7.45 -0.54 5.75
C LEU A 31 -8.53 -0.14 6.74
N LEU A 32 -8.30 -0.40 8.02
CA LEU A 32 -9.21 -0.03 9.10
C LEU A 32 -8.68 1.16 9.89
N ASP A 33 -9.59 2.01 10.37
CA ASP A 33 -9.30 2.99 11.41
C ASP A 33 -9.22 2.36 12.82
N VAL A 34 -8.92 3.19 13.83
CA VAL A 34 -8.81 2.75 15.24
C VAL A 34 -10.10 2.12 15.81
N SER A 35 -11.26 2.41 15.22
CA SER A 35 -12.54 1.84 15.63
C SER A 35 -12.86 0.53 14.91
N GLY A 36 -12.02 0.11 13.95
CA GLY A 36 -12.25 -1.04 13.10
C GLY A 36 -13.11 -0.75 11.87
N LYS A 37 -13.39 0.53 11.57
CA LYS A 37 -14.16 0.90 10.38
C LYS A 37 -13.26 0.94 9.15
N PRO A 38 -13.69 0.39 8.00
CA PRO A 38 -12.95 0.53 6.75
C PRO A 38 -12.78 2.00 6.34
N LEU A 39 -11.56 2.36 5.97
CA LEU A 39 -11.18 3.66 5.41
C LEU A 39 -11.27 3.68 3.87
N ILE A 40 -11.30 2.51 3.24
CA ILE A 40 -11.55 2.33 1.81
C ILE A 40 -12.78 1.45 1.59
N ASP A 41 -13.54 1.73 0.54
CA ASP A 41 -14.77 1.02 0.17
C ASP A 41 -14.55 -0.07 -0.89
N TYR A 42 -13.29 -0.31 -1.27
CA TYR A 42 -12.86 -1.36 -2.19
C TYR A 42 -11.83 -2.29 -1.54
N LYS A 43 -11.54 -3.42 -2.19
CA LYS A 43 -10.49 -4.36 -1.79
C LYS A 43 -9.23 -4.09 -2.58
N VAL A 44 -8.09 -4.27 -1.91
CA VAL A 44 -6.76 -4.22 -2.51
C VAL A 44 -6.04 -5.54 -2.27
N TYR A 45 -5.07 -5.84 -3.13
CA TYR A 45 -4.35 -7.10 -3.14
C TYR A 45 -2.85 -6.85 -3.06
N GLN A 46 -2.09 -7.86 -2.63
CA GLN A 46 -0.63 -7.79 -2.53
C GLN A 46 -0.12 -6.53 -1.79
N VAL A 47 -0.80 -6.17 -0.70
CA VAL A 47 -0.46 -4.99 0.10
C VAL A 47 0.96 -5.11 0.63
N ASN A 48 1.77 -4.10 0.33
CA ASN A 48 3.12 -3.95 0.83
C ASN A 48 3.26 -2.64 1.63
N PRO A 49 3.09 -2.68 2.97
CA PRO A 49 3.14 -1.52 3.84
C PRO A 49 4.56 -1.24 4.36
N SER A 50 5.55 -1.24 3.46
CA SER A 50 6.98 -1.12 3.82
C SER A 50 7.46 0.31 4.05
N GLY A 51 6.60 1.31 3.87
CA GLY A 51 6.93 2.70 4.16
C GLY A 51 6.96 3.02 5.65
N LYS A 52 8.08 3.55 6.15
CA LYS A 52 8.19 4.23 7.47
C LYS A 52 7.17 5.35 7.69
N PHE A 53 6.60 5.94 6.64
CA PHE A 53 5.61 7.02 6.70
C PHE A 53 4.17 6.55 6.52
N GLY A 54 3.95 5.24 6.49
CA GLY A 54 2.60 4.65 6.48
C GLY A 54 2.02 4.50 5.08
N HIS A 55 2.81 4.75 4.03
CA HIS A 55 2.42 4.43 2.67
C HIS A 55 2.45 2.92 2.43
N ALA A 56 1.55 2.46 1.58
CA ALA A 56 1.50 1.08 1.12
C ALA A 56 1.31 1.05 -0.39
N SER A 57 2.12 0.25 -1.09
CA SER A 57 1.75 -0.15 -2.45
C SER A 57 0.74 -1.30 -2.38
N ALA A 58 -0.19 -1.31 -3.32
CA ALA A 58 -1.17 -2.39 -3.45
C ALA A 58 -1.71 -2.45 -4.88
N GLY A 59 -2.30 -3.60 -5.23
CA GLY A 59 -2.94 -3.84 -6.52
C GLY A 59 -4.45 -3.80 -6.44
N VAL A 60 -5.09 -3.32 -7.51
CA VAL A 60 -6.53 -3.45 -7.77
C VAL A 60 -6.70 -4.08 -9.16
N PRO A 61 -7.58 -5.09 -9.35
CA PRO A 61 -7.82 -5.66 -10.67
C PRO A 61 -8.46 -4.64 -11.62
N ASP A 62 -7.94 -4.53 -12.84
CA ASP A 62 -8.62 -3.82 -13.92
C ASP A 62 -9.79 -4.63 -14.51
N SER A 63 -10.40 -4.12 -15.58
CA SER A 63 -11.53 -4.78 -16.25
C SER A 63 -11.21 -6.17 -16.82
N THR A 64 -9.93 -6.52 -16.96
CA THR A 64 -9.45 -7.84 -17.44
C THR A 64 -9.09 -8.78 -16.30
N GLY A 65 -9.12 -8.30 -15.05
CA GLY A 65 -8.69 -9.03 -13.87
C GLY A 65 -7.19 -8.94 -13.59
N LEU A 66 -6.43 -8.18 -14.38
CA LEU A 66 -5.01 -7.95 -14.15
C LEU A 66 -4.84 -6.90 -13.04
N LEU A 67 -3.96 -7.16 -12.06
CA LEU A 67 -3.67 -6.18 -11.03
C LEU A 67 -2.94 -4.96 -11.62
N ARG A 68 -3.46 -3.78 -11.32
CA ARG A 68 -2.79 -2.49 -11.51
C ARG A 68 -2.39 -1.94 -10.15
N PHE A 69 -1.15 -1.52 -10.03
CA PHE A 69 -0.58 -1.09 -8.77
C PHE A 69 -0.62 0.43 -8.62
N GLY A 70 -0.88 0.84 -7.39
CA GLY A 70 -0.91 2.22 -6.92
C GLY A 70 -0.30 2.30 -5.52
N VAL A 71 -0.26 3.52 -4.96
CA VAL A 71 0.18 3.77 -3.59
C VAL A 71 -0.92 4.49 -2.85
N LEU A 72 -1.24 3.99 -1.66
CA LEU A 72 -2.12 4.64 -0.71
C LEU A 72 -1.31 5.24 0.44
N ASP A 73 -1.80 6.33 1.00
CA ASP A 73 -1.32 6.85 2.27
C ASP A 73 -1.84 6.06 3.48
N GLY A 74 -1.38 6.46 4.67
CA GLY A 74 -1.80 5.86 5.93
C GLY A 74 -3.28 6.04 6.29
N ARG A 75 -4.05 6.79 5.49
CA ARG A 75 -5.51 7.00 5.62
C ARG A 75 -6.32 6.38 4.48
N GLY A 76 -5.68 5.66 3.57
CA GLY A 76 -6.34 5.02 2.42
C GLY A 76 -6.62 5.95 1.24
N ARG A 77 -6.05 7.17 1.24
CA ARG A 77 -6.09 8.08 0.07
C ARG A 77 -5.11 7.57 -0.97
N VAL A 78 -5.55 7.53 -2.23
CA VAL A 78 -4.70 7.17 -3.36
C VAL A 78 -3.79 8.37 -3.68
N ILE A 79 -2.48 8.19 -3.53
CA ILE A 79 -1.46 9.21 -3.83
C ILE A 79 -0.68 8.89 -5.10
N VAL A 80 -0.64 7.61 -5.49
CA VAL A 80 -0.22 7.16 -6.82
C VAL A 80 -1.36 6.31 -7.40
N PRO A 81 -1.95 6.67 -8.55
CA PRO A 81 -3.07 5.94 -9.15
C PRO A 81 -2.76 4.46 -9.42
N PHE A 82 -3.80 3.62 -9.41
CA PHE A 82 -3.73 2.20 -9.77
C PHE A 82 -3.63 2.02 -11.29
N GLU A 83 -2.52 2.46 -11.87
CA GLU A 83 -2.32 2.53 -13.32
C GLU A 83 -0.99 1.89 -13.75
N TYR A 84 -0.26 1.25 -12.84
CA TYR A 84 1.07 0.69 -13.10
C TYR A 84 1.06 -0.83 -13.11
N ASP A 85 2.00 -1.43 -13.84
CA ASP A 85 2.14 -2.89 -13.91
C ASP A 85 2.70 -3.46 -12.61
N ASP A 86 3.56 -2.68 -11.94
CA ASP A 86 4.12 -2.95 -10.62
C ASP A 86 4.55 -1.65 -9.94
N ILE A 87 4.56 -1.63 -8.60
CA ILE A 87 5.15 -0.56 -7.79
C ILE A 87 5.89 -1.16 -6.60
N THR A 88 7.18 -0.86 -6.54
CA THR A 88 7.99 -1.06 -5.32
C THR A 88 8.15 0.27 -4.59
N ILE A 89 7.86 0.29 -3.28
CA ILE A 89 8.18 1.41 -2.39
C ILE A 89 9.23 1.00 -1.36
N PHE A 90 10.05 1.94 -0.91
CA PHE A 90 11.07 1.68 0.10
C PHE A 90 11.45 2.98 0.83
N SER A 91 11.93 2.81 2.07
CA SER A 91 12.53 3.89 2.85
C SER A 91 14.05 3.75 2.85
N GLU A 92 14.75 4.86 2.68
CA GLU A 92 16.22 4.93 2.76
C GLU A 92 16.67 6.14 3.56
N TRP A 93 17.91 6.10 4.07
CA TRP A 93 18.51 7.26 4.73
C TRP A 93 19.12 8.19 3.68
N ASP A 94 18.65 9.42 3.62
CA ASP A 94 19.21 10.48 2.78
C ASP A 94 20.19 11.34 3.62
N SER A 95 21.48 11.17 3.34
CA SER A 95 22.55 11.88 4.05
C SER A 95 22.52 13.40 3.84
N ALA A 96 22.01 13.88 2.70
CA ALA A 96 21.94 15.33 2.44
C ALA A 96 20.79 15.96 3.24
N ALA A 97 19.67 15.27 3.36
CA ALA A 97 18.54 15.70 4.19
C ALA A 97 18.73 15.38 5.69
N THR A 98 19.71 14.54 6.03
CA THR A 98 19.90 13.97 7.39
C THR A 98 18.61 13.35 7.94
N ALA A 99 17.88 12.65 7.07
CA ALA A 99 16.56 12.10 7.37
C ALA A 99 16.28 10.83 6.57
N TYR A 100 15.34 10.01 7.05
CA TYR A 100 14.74 8.99 6.18
C TYR A 100 13.88 9.67 5.12
N VAL A 101 13.95 9.16 3.89
CA VAL A 101 13.06 9.52 2.78
C VAL A 101 12.36 8.27 2.30
N GLU A 102 11.27 8.47 1.56
CA GLU A 102 10.59 7.39 0.87
C GLU A 102 10.56 7.64 -0.62
N ARG A 103 10.79 6.55 -1.34
CA ARG A 103 10.81 6.53 -2.79
C ARG A 103 10.02 5.34 -3.27
N GLY A 104 9.64 5.40 -4.53
CA GLY A 104 9.14 4.26 -5.22
C GLY A 104 9.65 4.20 -6.65
N ILE A 105 9.47 3.02 -7.23
CA ILE A 105 9.73 2.76 -8.64
C ILE A 105 8.46 2.15 -9.18
N ALA A 106 7.81 2.87 -10.10
CA ALA A 106 6.65 2.37 -10.81
C ALA A 106 7.09 1.78 -12.16
N GLU A 107 6.47 0.69 -12.57
CA GLU A 107 6.77 0.02 -13.84
C GLU A 107 5.58 0.09 -14.82
N VAL A 108 5.88 0.38 -16.09
CA VAL A 108 4.92 0.28 -17.19
C VAL A 108 5.60 -0.37 -18.38
N LYS A 109 5.11 -1.54 -18.79
CA LYS A 109 5.59 -2.34 -19.92
C LYS A 109 7.11 -2.56 -19.87
N GLY A 110 7.63 -2.92 -18.70
CA GLY A 110 9.06 -3.13 -18.47
C GLY A 110 9.89 -1.86 -18.26
N LYS A 111 9.31 -0.66 -18.38
CA LYS A 111 10.01 0.61 -18.16
C LYS A 111 9.76 1.15 -16.76
N LYS A 112 10.84 1.51 -16.07
CA LYS A 112 10.85 1.97 -14.67
C LYS A 112 10.84 3.49 -14.55
N TYR A 113 10.02 4.01 -13.63
CA TYR A 113 9.83 5.42 -13.35
C TYR A 113 9.98 5.66 -11.83
N PRO A 114 11.11 6.23 -11.38
CA PRO A 114 11.30 6.55 -9.98
C PRO A 114 10.47 7.77 -9.57
N PHE A 115 9.96 7.76 -8.34
CA PHE A 115 9.24 8.87 -7.72
C PHE A 115 9.59 8.99 -6.23
N ALA A 116 9.28 10.14 -5.64
CA ALA A 116 9.42 10.39 -4.21
C ALA A 116 8.04 10.40 -3.55
N LEU A 117 7.97 9.89 -2.32
CA LEU A 117 6.79 9.96 -1.47
C LEU A 117 7.08 10.91 -0.32
N ARG A 118 6.15 11.81 0.02
CA ARG A 118 6.36 12.77 1.10
C ARG A 118 5.58 12.38 2.34
N ARG A 119 6.18 12.65 3.50
CA ARG A 119 5.53 12.44 4.79
C ARG A 119 4.26 13.28 4.88
N GLY A 120 3.12 12.63 5.13
CA GLY A 120 1.83 13.29 5.32
C GLY A 120 1.01 13.52 4.04
N GLU A 121 1.47 13.01 2.90
CA GLU A 121 0.61 12.82 1.72
C GLU A 121 -0.51 11.80 2.00
#